data_AF-A0A166J7Z1-F1
#
_entry.id   AF-A0A166J7Z1-F1
#
_cell.length_a   1.000
_cell.length_b   1.000
_cell.length_c   1.000
_cell.angle_alpha   90.00
_cell.angle_beta   90.00
_cell.angle_gamma   90.00
#
_symmetry.space_group_name_H-M   'P 1'
#
loop_
_entity.id
_entity.type
_entity.pdbx_description
1 polymer ?
#
loop_
_entity_poly.entity_id
_entity_poly.type
_entity_poly.pdbx_seq_one_letter_code
_entity_poly.pdbx_strand_id
1 'polypeptide(L)'
;MTLTAGVDYTPYHPELAYTGPHDKQHVASRAFNRKEIVQVDIRWHKLARDRDATLGPNRYSRGRAAELDSEQDFLLQREVGWLRIAQLPTLAYMWKKKSGFCFAQCDAHDADNTVVIERYQRLWVCLGQEAESTAPRGQKYGDYDQLADTLRPVLLKHRMAQMAATNDLYAELQFPSIQWLDRGILEWLLDGQGSPLTSLEQKMCLIAEIQRFRDASYSIAEGDDYQLGKMAKEWFRGIFTLPSGQLTLQKAYDFVDDWVESLEDMEDNRGGVRMSAAMWLHERQTNGRYKMPEPLLLRQ
;
A
#
# COMPACT_ATOMS: atom_id res chain seq x y z
N MET A 1 31.06 -12.70 20.75
CA MET A 1 30.92 -11.28 21.11
C MET A 1 29.86 -10.70 20.20
N THR A 2 28.66 -10.56 20.74
CA THR A 2 27.44 -10.22 20.00
C THR A 2 27.27 -8.70 20.05
N LEU A 3 27.27 -8.04 18.90
CA LEU A 3 26.98 -6.61 18.80
C LEU A 3 25.45 -6.43 18.83
N THR A 4 24.92 -6.09 20.00
CA THR A 4 23.57 -5.52 20.15
C THR A 4 23.61 -4.07 19.71
N ALA A 5 23.16 -3.78 18.49
CA ALA A 5 22.84 -2.42 18.07
C ALA A 5 21.50 -2.03 18.72
N GLY A 6 21.58 -1.49 19.94
CA GLY A 6 20.47 -0.76 20.54
C GLY A 6 20.22 0.50 19.74
N VAL A 7 19.09 0.55 19.04
CA VAL A 7 18.55 1.81 18.52
C VAL A 7 17.96 2.53 19.73
N ASP A 8 18.63 3.56 20.21
CA ASP A 8 18.11 4.45 21.25
C ASP A 8 16.80 5.09 20.77
N TYR A 9 15.69 4.63 21.34
CA TYR A 9 14.38 5.27 21.21
C TYR A 9 14.31 6.44 22.18
N THR A 10 14.75 7.62 21.74
CA THR A 10 14.37 8.87 22.39
C THR A 10 13.15 9.45 21.66
N PRO A 11 12.01 9.66 22.33
CA PRO A 11 10.91 10.41 21.74
C PRO A 11 11.38 11.86 21.56
N TYR A 12 11.54 12.26 20.30
CA TYR A 12 11.89 13.64 19.96
C TYR A 12 10.68 14.53 20.27
N HIS A 13 10.74 15.21 21.42
CA HIS A 13 9.82 16.29 21.78
C HIS A 13 10.60 17.60 21.87
N PRO A 14 10.68 18.40 20.81
CA PRO A 14 10.82 19.82 20.96
C PRO A 14 9.41 20.41 20.99
N GLU A 15 9.08 21.10 22.08
CA GLU A 15 7.99 22.07 22.08
C GLU A 15 8.37 23.22 21.13
N LEU A 16 8.23 22.98 19.82
CA LEU A 16 8.31 24.00 18.79
C LEU A 16 6.94 24.67 18.70
N ALA A 17 6.95 26.00 18.55
CA ALA A 17 5.75 26.77 18.29
C ALA A 17 4.99 26.12 17.14
N TYR A 18 3.76 25.67 17.40
CA TYR A 18 2.90 25.08 16.39
C TYR A 18 2.64 26.12 15.28
N THR A 19 3.32 26.00 14.14
CA THR A 19 3.21 26.93 13.01
C THR A 19 2.14 26.53 12.00
N GLY A 20 1.47 25.39 12.22
CA GLY A 20 0.36 24.90 11.42
C GLY A 20 0.70 23.61 10.66
N PRO A 21 -0.30 22.88 10.16
CA PRO A 21 -0.15 21.52 9.61
C PRO A 21 0.53 21.48 8.23
N HIS A 22 0.81 22.64 7.64
CA HIS A 22 1.49 22.83 6.35
C HIS A 22 2.90 23.40 6.49
N ASP A 23 3.41 23.49 7.71
CA ASP A 23 4.81 23.87 7.91
C ASP A 23 5.78 22.79 7.42
N LYS A 24 7.05 23.19 7.30
CA LYS A 24 8.11 22.30 6.80
C LYS A 24 8.28 21.03 7.64
N GLN A 25 7.98 21.08 8.94
CA GLN A 25 8.13 19.93 9.82
C GLN A 25 7.05 18.88 9.54
N HIS A 26 5.79 19.30 9.38
CA HIS A 26 4.70 18.41 9.04
C HIS A 26 4.83 17.84 7.62
N VAL A 27 5.24 18.66 6.64
CA VAL A 27 5.54 18.19 5.27
C VAL A 27 6.65 17.15 5.28
N ALA A 28 7.75 17.41 5.99
CA ALA A 28 8.85 16.44 6.13
C ALA A 28 8.41 15.15 6.83
N SER A 29 7.55 15.26 7.84
CA SER A 29 6.97 14.10 8.54
C SER A 29 6.10 13.25 7.60
N ARG A 30 5.27 13.86 6.75
CA ARG A 30 4.47 13.15 5.74
C ARG A 30 5.37 12.47 4.71
N ALA A 31 6.37 13.17 4.18
CA ALA A 31 7.33 12.58 3.25
C ALA A 31 8.05 11.35 3.84
N PHE A 32 8.52 11.47 5.09
CA PHE A 32 9.15 10.36 5.83
C PHE A 32 8.20 9.17 5.99
N ASN A 33 6.98 9.41 6.47
CA ASN A 33 6.00 8.35 6.69
C ASN A 33 5.58 7.66 5.39
N ARG A 34 5.35 8.42 4.33
CA ARG A 34 5.05 7.88 3.02
C ARG A 34 6.18 6.98 2.52
N LYS A 35 7.44 7.42 2.63
CA LYS A 35 8.60 6.61 2.23
C LYS A 35 8.62 5.26 2.96
N GLU A 36 8.33 5.29 4.25
CA GLU A 36 8.38 4.11 5.11
C GLU A 36 7.23 3.14 4.86
N ILE A 37 6.01 3.64 4.63
CA ILE A 37 4.87 2.85 4.16
C ILE A 37 5.22 2.13 2.86
N VAL A 38 5.75 2.88 1.89
CA VAL A 38 6.15 2.36 0.59
C VAL A 38 7.25 1.30 0.71
N GLN A 39 8.27 1.54 1.53
CA GLN A 39 9.37 0.57 1.74
C GLN A 39 8.89 -0.74 2.36
N VAL A 40 7.97 -0.67 3.33
CA VAL A 40 7.35 -1.87 3.89
C VAL A 40 6.55 -2.62 2.83
N ASP A 41 5.80 -1.90 2.00
CA ASP A 41 5.00 -2.52 0.94
C ASP A 41 5.88 -3.17 -0.15
N ILE A 42 6.99 -2.54 -0.53
CA ILE A 42 8.00 -3.14 -1.43
C ILE A 42 8.54 -4.45 -0.86
N ARG A 43 8.83 -4.50 0.44
CA ARG A 43 9.36 -5.70 1.09
C ARG A 43 8.31 -6.81 1.19
N TRP A 44 7.05 -6.47 1.48
CA TRP A 44 5.94 -7.43 1.39
C TRP A 44 5.80 -8.01 -0.02
N HIS A 45 5.89 -7.15 -1.04
CA HIS A 45 5.83 -7.60 -2.44
C HIS A 45 6.96 -8.56 -2.79
N LYS A 46 8.20 -8.21 -2.38
CA LYS A 46 9.37 -9.08 -2.55
C LYS A 46 9.20 -10.41 -1.82
N LEU A 47 8.73 -10.38 -0.57
CA LEU A 47 8.48 -11.57 0.23
C LEU A 47 7.45 -12.48 -0.45
N ALA A 48 6.36 -11.91 -0.98
CA ALA A 48 5.32 -12.64 -1.71
C ALA A 48 5.89 -13.36 -2.94
N ARG A 49 6.67 -12.65 -3.76
CA ARG A 49 7.36 -13.21 -4.93
C ARG A 49 8.34 -14.32 -4.54
N ASP A 50 9.16 -14.08 -3.52
CA ASP A 50 10.16 -15.05 -3.08
C ASP A 50 9.49 -16.32 -2.48
N ARG A 51 8.34 -16.19 -1.81
CA ARG A 51 7.51 -17.31 -1.36
C ARG A 51 6.89 -18.09 -2.52
N ASP A 52 6.34 -17.41 -3.51
CA ASP A 52 5.78 -18.03 -4.72
C ASP A 52 6.82 -18.87 -5.47
N ALA A 53 8.02 -18.31 -5.68
CA ALA A 53 9.15 -19.03 -6.25
C ALA A 53 9.56 -20.27 -5.42
N THR A 54 9.31 -20.24 -4.11
CA THR A 54 9.62 -21.35 -3.18
C THR A 54 8.59 -22.48 -3.24
N LEU A 55 7.34 -22.19 -3.63
CA LEU A 55 6.27 -23.18 -3.82
C LEU A 55 6.36 -23.94 -5.17
N GLY A 56 7.26 -23.51 -6.07
CA GLY A 56 7.58 -24.21 -7.30
C GLY A 56 8.26 -25.59 -7.10
N PRO A 57 8.45 -26.39 -8.17
CA PRO A 57 8.88 -27.79 -8.08
C PRO A 57 10.29 -28.02 -7.47
N ASN A 58 11.08 -26.97 -7.25
CA ASN A 58 12.38 -27.04 -6.58
C ASN A 58 12.24 -26.65 -5.10
N ARG A 59 12.05 -27.65 -4.23
CA ARG A 59 12.06 -27.48 -2.77
C ARG A 59 13.43 -26.93 -2.31
N TYR A 60 13.45 -25.69 -1.84
CA TYR A 60 14.66 -25.11 -1.23
C TYR A 60 14.92 -25.65 0.19
N SER A 61 16.15 -25.42 0.68
CA SER A 61 16.62 -25.86 1.98
C SER A 61 15.77 -25.27 3.13
N ARG A 62 15.71 -25.98 4.27
CA ARG A 62 15.05 -25.49 5.50
C ARG A 62 15.51 -24.08 5.92
N GLY A 63 16.73 -23.68 5.56
CA GLY A 63 17.27 -22.35 5.84
C GLY A 63 16.52 -21.22 5.14
N ARG A 64 16.17 -21.39 3.86
CA ARG A 64 15.46 -20.33 3.11
C ARG A 64 14.04 -20.10 3.62
N ALA A 65 13.34 -21.16 4.03
CA ALA A 65 12.02 -21.03 4.65
C ALA A 65 12.10 -20.21 5.95
N ALA A 66 13.07 -20.50 6.81
CA ALA A 66 13.29 -19.75 8.06
C ALA A 66 13.63 -18.27 7.81
N GLU A 67 14.38 -17.95 6.75
CA GLU A 67 14.63 -16.55 6.35
C GLU A 67 13.34 -15.82 5.96
N LEU A 68 12.46 -16.47 5.19
CA LEU A 68 11.19 -15.88 4.75
C LEU A 68 10.20 -15.70 5.91
N ASP A 69 10.23 -16.59 6.91
CA ASP A 69 9.43 -16.46 8.12
C ASP A 69 9.97 -15.33 9.01
N SER A 70 11.29 -15.23 9.18
CA SER A 70 11.93 -14.13 9.91
C SER A 70 11.65 -12.76 9.27
N GLU A 71 11.69 -12.67 7.94
CA GLU A 71 11.32 -11.44 7.22
C GLU A 71 9.84 -11.09 7.42
N GLN A 72 8.95 -12.08 7.40
CA GLN A 72 7.52 -11.86 7.67
C GLN A 72 7.30 -11.29 9.07
N ASP A 73 7.93 -11.89 10.09
CA ASP A 73 7.81 -11.43 11.48
C ASP A 73 8.37 -10.02 11.66
N PHE A 74 9.51 -9.73 11.01
CA PHE A 74 10.06 -8.37 10.96
C PHE A 74 9.06 -7.39 10.35
N LEU A 75 8.44 -7.72 9.21
CA LEU A 75 7.51 -6.84 8.51
C LEU A 75 6.24 -6.61 9.32
N LEU A 76 5.69 -7.65 9.95
CA LEU A 76 4.56 -7.52 10.87
C LEU A 76 4.89 -6.57 12.02
N GLN A 77 6.08 -6.69 12.62
CA GLN A 77 6.50 -5.79 13.69
C GLN A 77 6.70 -4.35 13.19
N ARG A 78 7.33 -4.18 12.03
CA ARG A 78 7.55 -2.86 11.43
C ARG A 78 6.24 -2.17 11.07
N GLU A 79 5.27 -2.92 10.55
CA GLU A 79 4.01 -2.37 10.08
C GLU A 79 3.01 -2.12 11.22
N VAL A 80 2.83 -3.09 12.13
CA VAL A 80 1.92 -2.94 13.27
C VAL A 80 2.55 -2.07 14.36
N GLY A 81 3.69 -2.51 14.90
CA GLY A 81 4.29 -1.90 16.09
C GLY A 81 4.81 -0.50 15.81
N TRP A 82 5.41 -0.28 14.65
CA TRP A 82 6.02 1.01 14.33
C TRP A 82 5.14 1.89 13.45
N LEU A 83 4.79 1.48 12.23
CA LEU A 83 3.98 2.34 11.34
C LEU A 83 2.59 2.63 11.91
N ARG A 84 1.82 1.60 12.26
CA ARG A 84 0.43 1.78 12.72
C ARG A 84 0.31 2.35 14.13
N ILE A 85 1.09 1.82 15.07
CA ILE A 85 0.97 2.18 16.49
C ILE A 85 1.76 3.44 16.83
N ALA A 86 3.02 3.55 16.38
CA ALA A 86 3.89 4.66 16.79
C ALA A 86 3.81 5.87 15.84
N GLN A 87 3.79 5.63 14.52
CA GLN A 87 3.92 6.70 13.54
C GLN A 87 2.58 7.31 13.11
N LEU A 88 1.62 6.49 12.69
CA LEU A 88 0.36 6.94 12.12
C LEU A 88 -0.45 7.89 13.05
N PRO A 89 -0.47 7.70 14.39
CA PRO A 89 -1.13 8.65 15.28
C PRO A 89 -0.52 10.06 15.28
N THR A 90 0.77 10.20 14.95
CA THR A 90 1.42 11.53 14.83
C THR A 90 0.86 12.34 13.67
N LEU A 91 0.26 11.67 12.68
CA LEU A 91 -0.38 12.27 11.52
C LEU A 91 -1.88 12.51 11.72
N ALA A 92 -2.41 12.25 12.93
CA ALA A 92 -3.84 12.36 13.21
C ALA A 92 -4.45 13.74 12.89
N TYR A 93 -3.64 14.79 12.83
CA TYR A 93 -4.08 16.13 12.46
C TYR A 93 -4.63 16.19 11.04
N MET A 94 -4.15 15.35 10.11
CA MET A 94 -4.63 15.31 8.73
C MET A 94 -6.15 15.13 8.67
N TRP A 95 -6.71 14.38 9.63
CA TRP A 95 -8.11 13.96 9.66
C TRP A 95 -8.98 14.68 10.70
N LYS A 96 -8.40 15.63 11.44
CA LYS A 96 -9.13 16.39 12.46
C LYS A 96 -9.70 17.66 11.85
N LYS A 97 -11.04 17.80 11.86
CA LYS A 97 -11.74 19.00 11.33
C LYS A 97 -11.18 20.35 11.83
N LYS A 98 -10.62 20.39 13.05
CA LYS A 98 -10.06 21.60 13.69
C LYS A 98 -8.53 21.73 13.58
N SER A 99 -7.85 20.90 12.80
CA SER A 99 -6.39 20.98 12.66
C SER A 99 -5.91 22.10 11.75
N GLY A 100 -6.80 22.65 10.90
CA GLY A 100 -6.41 23.57 9.84
C GLY A 100 -5.71 22.91 8.65
N PHE A 101 -5.67 21.57 8.59
CA PHE A 101 -5.12 20.86 7.44
C PHE A 101 -6.11 20.95 6.27
N CYS A 102 -5.62 21.32 5.10
CA CYS A 102 -6.39 21.44 3.87
C CYS A 102 -5.58 20.84 2.73
N PHE A 103 -6.08 19.75 2.15
CA PHE A 103 -5.39 19.04 1.06
C PHE A 103 -5.10 19.94 -0.15
N ALA A 104 -5.97 20.91 -0.44
CA ALA A 104 -5.79 21.83 -1.57
C ALA A 104 -4.60 22.81 -1.38
N GLN A 105 -4.04 22.90 -0.17
CA GLN A 105 -2.87 23.71 0.13
C GLN A 105 -1.55 22.93 0.04
N CYS A 106 -1.61 21.61 -0.17
CA CYS A 106 -0.42 20.80 -0.44
C CYS A 106 0.10 21.12 -1.85
N ASP A 107 1.42 21.24 -1.98
CA ASP A 107 2.04 21.19 -3.30
C ASP A 107 1.91 19.77 -3.90
N ALA A 108 2.29 19.59 -5.17
CA ALA A 108 2.14 18.30 -5.86
C ALA A 108 2.82 17.14 -5.12
N HIS A 109 4.03 17.36 -4.57
CA HIS A 109 4.79 16.32 -3.90
C HIS A 109 4.18 15.96 -2.53
N ASP A 110 3.76 16.97 -1.77
CA ASP A 110 3.10 16.77 -0.49
C ASP A 110 1.68 16.21 -0.63
N ALA A 111 1.00 16.51 -1.74
CA ALA A 111 -0.28 15.91 -2.10
C ALA A 111 -0.12 14.40 -2.34
N ASP A 112 0.90 13.98 -3.10
CA ASP A 112 1.20 12.56 -3.32
C ASP A 112 1.52 11.85 -2.00
N ASN A 113 2.33 12.49 -1.14
CA ASN A 113 2.63 11.97 0.19
C ASN A 113 1.36 11.75 1.01
N THR A 114 0.48 12.75 1.00
CA THR A 114 -0.79 12.73 1.70
C THR A 114 -1.72 11.62 1.20
N VAL A 115 -1.83 11.42 -0.12
CA VAL A 115 -2.70 10.37 -0.70
C VAL A 115 -2.26 8.98 -0.27
N VAL A 116 -0.95 8.69 -0.28
CA VAL A 116 -0.44 7.38 0.16
C VAL A 116 -0.76 7.15 1.64
N ILE A 117 -0.51 8.16 2.49
CA ILE A 117 -0.80 8.07 3.93
C ILE A 117 -2.30 7.89 4.17
N GLU A 118 -3.16 8.60 3.45
CA GLU A 118 -4.62 8.49 3.57
C GLU A 118 -5.11 7.09 3.19
N ARG A 119 -4.65 6.53 2.06
CA ARG A 119 -4.97 5.15 1.67
C ARG A 119 -4.53 4.15 2.74
N TYR A 120 -3.34 4.34 3.30
CA TYR A 120 -2.81 3.50 4.36
C TYR A 120 -3.61 3.60 5.66
N GLN A 121 -4.00 4.81 6.06
CA GLN A 121 -4.86 5.05 7.22
C GLN A 121 -6.21 4.35 7.06
N ARG A 122 -6.83 4.45 5.87
CA ARG A 122 -8.11 3.79 5.60
C ARG A 122 -8.03 2.28 5.67
N LEU A 123 -6.99 1.67 5.09
CA LEU A 123 -6.73 0.24 5.25
C LEU A 123 -6.71 -0.14 6.75
N TRP A 124 -5.98 0.62 7.55
CA TRP A 124 -5.88 0.37 8.99
C TRP A 124 -7.15 0.61 9.79
N VAL A 125 -8.06 1.45 9.32
CA VAL A 125 -9.39 1.55 9.91
C VAL A 125 -10.16 0.24 9.69
N CYS A 126 -10.17 -0.29 8.45
CA CYS A 126 -10.86 -1.54 8.16
C CYS A 126 -10.24 -2.73 8.91
N LEU A 127 -8.90 -2.86 8.91
CA LEU A 127 -8.22 -3.90 9.68
C LEU A 127 -8.43 -3.74 11.19
N GLY A 128 -8.55 -2.51 11.69
CA GLY A 128 -8.91 -2.22 13.08
C GLY A 128 -10.32 -2.71 13.44
N GLN A 129 -11.31 -2.44 12.58
CA GLN A 129 -12.68 -2.95 12.76
C GLN A 129 -12.71 -4.49 12.74
N GLU A 130 -11.96 -5.12 11.84
CA GLU A 130 -11.83 -6.59 11.80
C GLU A 130 -11.22 -7.11 13.11
N ALA A 131 -10.12 -6.52 13.57
CA ALA A 131 -9.48 -6.88 14.84
C ALA A 131 -10.44 -6.74 16.03
N GLU A 132 -11.16 -5.63 16.15
CA GLU A 132 -12.16 -5.39 17.20
C GLU A 132 -13.29 -6.42 17.19
N SER A 133 -13.77 -6.80 16.01
CA SER A 133 -14.84 -7.79 15.87
C SER A 133 -14.44 -9.21 16.29
N THR A 134 -13.15 -9.53 16.18
CA THR A 134 -12.57 -10.82 16.55
C THR A 134 -12.03 -10.88 17.97
N ALA A 135 -11.92 -9.72 18.64
CA ALA A 135 -11.44 -9.63 20.00
C ALA A 135 -12.44 -10.24 21.00
N PRO A 136 -11.98 -10.91 22.07
CA PRO A 136 -12.85 -11.38 23.15
C PRO A 136 -13.69 -10.23 23.73
N ARG A 137 -15.02 -10.45 23.89
CA ARG A 137 -15.95 -9.44 24.39
C ARG A 137 -15.48 -8.85 25.73
N GLY A 138 -15.31 -7.53 25.78
CA GLY A 138 -15.02 -6.79 27.02
C GLY A 138 -13.56 -6.39 27.22
N GLN A 139 -12.64 -6.82 26.35
CA GLN A 139 -11.29 -6.25 26.34
C GLN A 139 -11.30 -4.86 25.70
N LYS A 140 -11.06 -3.83 26.51
CA LYS A 140 -10.52 -2.56 26.00
C LYS A 140 -9.02 -2.73 25.90
N TYR A 141 -8.42 -2.37 24.76
CA TYR A 141 -6.97 -2.42 24.57
C TYR A 141 -6.30 -1.53 25.62
N GLY A 142 -5.71 -2.15 26.64
CA GLY A 142 -5.18 -1.45 27.81
C GLY A 142 -3.76 -0.94 27.61
N ASP A 143 -3.00 -1.55 26.69
CA ASP A 143 -1.62 -1.21 26.36
C ASP A 143 -1.32 -1.47 24.87
N TYR A 144 -0.15 -0.99 24.41
CA TYR A 144 0.29 -1.10 23.01
C TYR A 144 0.55 -2.54 22.57
N ASP A 145 0.99 -3.41 23.47
CA ASP A 145 1.34 -4.78 23.14
C ASP A 145 0.08 -5.61 22.84
N GLN A 146 -0.98 -5.44 23.63
CA GLN A 146 -2.28 -6.07 23.39
C GLN A 146 -2.90 -5.61 22.06
N LEU A 147 -2.77 -4.33 21.72
CA LEU A 147 -3.22 -3.81 20.43
C LEU A 147 -2.42 -4.43 19.29
N ALA A 148 -1.10 -4.51 19.42
CA ALA A 148 -0.24 -5.13 18.41
C ALA A 148 -0.58 -6.61 18.20
N ASP A 149 -0.76 -7.36 19.29
CA ASP A 149 -1.08 -8.79 19.23
C ASP A 149 -2.44 -9.06 18.58
N THR A 150 -3.39 -8.13 18.70
CA THR A 150 -4.70 -8.25 18.02
C THR A 150 -4.61 -7.89 16.54
N LEU A 151 -3.81 -6.88 16.19
CA LEU A 151 -3.70 -6.40 14.80
C LEU A 151 -2.83 -7.30 13.92
N ARG A 152 -1.77 -7.92 14.48
CA ARG A 152 -0.82 -8.74 13.70
C ARG A 152 -1.49 -9.89 12.93
N PRO A 153 -2.36 -10.73 13.53
CA PRO A 153 -3.01 -11.82 12.78
C PRO A 153 -3.91 -11.32 11.66
N VAL A 154 -4.60 -10.20 11.87
CA VAL A 154 -5.48 -9.58 10.87
C VAL A 154 -4.68 -9.01 9.70
N LEU A 155 -3.59 -8.28 9.98
CA LEU A 155 -2.66 -7.82 8.96
C LEU A 155 -2.05 -8.99 8.18
N LEU A 156 -1.59 -10.03 8.87
CA LEU A 156 -1.01 -11.21 8.24
C LEU A 156 -2.01 -11.86 7.28
N LYS A 157 -3.25 -12.08 7.73
CA LYS A 157 -4.32 -12.61 6.88
C LYS A 157 -4.54 -11.74 5.64
N HIS A 158 -4.61 -10.41 5.80
CA HIS A 158 -4.76 -9.49 4.68
C HIS A 158 -3.60 -9.58 3.69
N ARG A 159 -2.35 -9.56 4.17
CA ARG A 159 -1.14 -9.64 3.33
C ARG A 159 -1.03 -10.99 2.61
N MET A 160 -1.43 -12.09 3.24
CA MET A 160 -1.47 -13.41 2.60
C MET A 160 -2.57 -13.48 1.52
N ALA A 161 -3.74 -12.90 1.76
CA ALA A 161 -4.79 -12.81 0.74
C ALA A 161 -4.38 -11.94 -0.45
N GLN A 162 -3.72 -10.80 -0.19
CA GLN A 162 -3.13 -9.95 -1.23
C GLN A 162 -2.09 -10.74 -2.06
N MET A 163 -1.16 -11.43 -1.40
CA MET A 163 -0.15 -12.27 -2.07
C MET A 163 -0.79 -13.33 -2.97
N ALA A 164 -1.80 -14.05 -2.46
CA ALA A 164 -2.48 -15.09 -3.23
C ALA A 164 -3.17 -14.51 -4.48
N ALA A 165 -3.93 -13.42 -4.31
CA ALA A 165 -4.60 -12.75 -5.42
C ALA A 165 -3.61 -12.21 -6.47
N THR A 166 -2.46 -11.69 -6.05
CA THR A 166 -1.39 -11.23 -6.94
C THR A 166 -0.75 -12.42 -7.69
N ASN A 167 -0.55 -13.57 -7.03
CA ASN A 167 -0.04 -14.77 -7.68
C ASN A 167 -1.01 -15.28 -8.75
N ASP A 168 -2.30 -15.37 -8.41
CA ASP A 168 -3.34 -15.81 -9.34
C ASP A 168 -3.42 -14.85 -10.54
N LEU A 169 -3.39 -13.54 -10.32
CA LEU A 169 -3.34 -12.55 -11.38
C LEU A 169 -2.19 -12.80 -12.37
N TYR A 170 -0.97 -12.99 -11.88
CA TYR A 170 0.19 -13.19 -12.75
C TYR A 170 0.20 -14.57 -13.42
N ALA A 171 -0.48 -15.57 -12.86
CA ALA A 171 -0.69 -16.86 -13.50
C ALA A 171 -1.64 -16.76 -14.72
N GLU A 172 -2.59 -15.83 -14.70
CA GLU A 172 -3.50 -15.54 -15.81
C GLU A 172 -2.86 -14.67 -16.91
N LEU A 173 -1.94 -13.77 -16.53
CA LEU A 173 -1.23 -12.86 -17.44
C LEU A 173 -0.06 -13.54 -18.17
N GLN A 174 -0.32 -14.64 -18.87
CA GLN A 174 0.68 -15.36 -19.66
C GLN A 174 0.82 -14.75 -21.05
N PHE A 175 1.84 -13.92 -21.23
CA PHE A 175 2.21 -13.39 -22.52
C PHE A 175 3.37 -14.17 -23.14
N PRO A 176 3.39 -14.34 -24.48
CA PRO A 176 4.51 -14.96 -25.18
C PRO A 176 5.79 -14.09 -25.13
N SER A 177 5.65 -12.80 -24.83
CA SER A 177 6.74 -11.84 -24.67
C SER A 177 6.40 -10.79 -23.61
N ILE A 178 7.43 -10.11 -23.09
CA ILE A 178 7.26 -8.99 -22.17
C ILE A 178 6.46 -7.87 -22.86
N GLN A 179 5.43 -7.35 -22.20
CA GLN A 179 4.60 -6.26 -22.70
C GLN A 179 5.05 -4.91 -22.13
N TRP A 180 4.72 -3.82 -22.83
CA TRP A 180 4.89 -2.48 -22.27
C TRP A 180 3.74 -2.15 -21.34
N LEU A 181 4.02 -1.64 -20.14
CA LEU A 181 3.00 -1.06 -19.28
C LEU A 181 2.62 0.32 -19.81
N ASP A 182 1.74 0.33 -20.81
CA ASP A 182 1.20 1.54 -21.42
C ASP A 182 -0.33 1.53 -21.44
N ARG A 183 -0.92 2.63 -21.92
CA ARG A 183 -2.37 2.75 -22.01
C ARG A 183 -2.99 1.67 -22.91
N GLY A 184 -2.33 1.26 -24.00
CA GLY A 184 -2.90 0.31 -24.96
C GLY A 184 -3.04 -1.09 -24.37
N ILE A 185 -2.01 -1.60 -23.67
CA ILE A 185 -2.13 -2.90 -22.99
C ILE A 185 -3.18 -2.85 -21.88
N LEU A 186 -3.28 -1.72 -21.18
CA LEU A 186 -4.21 -1.56 -20.07
C LEU A 186 -5.65 -1.47 -20.57
N GLU A 187 -5.92 -0.72 -21.64
CA GLU A 187 -7.23 -0.69 -22.31
C GLU A 187 -7.65 -2.10 -22.74
N TRP A 188 -6.74 -2.88 -23.34
CA TRP A 188 -7.04 -4.25 -23.73
C TRP A 188 -7.28 -5.17 -22.53
N LEU A 189 -6.47 -5.09 -21.48
CA LEU A 189 -6.63 -5.91 -20.28
C LEU A 189 -7.92 -5.59 -19.50
N LEU A 190 -8.29 -4.31 -19.43
CA LEU A 190 -9.44 -3.88 -18.64
C LEU A 190 -10.76 -3.99 -19.40
N ASP A 191 -10.81 -3.63 -20.68
CA ASP A 191 -12.09 -3.58 -21.44
C ASP A 191 -12.05 -4.29 -22.80
N GLY A 192 -10.88 -4.81 -23.21
CA GLY A 192 -10.69 -5.46 -24.50
C GLY A 192 -11.39 -6.80 -24.64
N GLN A 193 -11.95 -7.05 -25.82
CA GLN A 193 -12.39 -8.41 -26.19
C GLN A 193 -11.20 -9.36 -26.20
N GLY A 194 -11.38 -10.54 -25.58
CA GLY A 194 -10.33 -11.54 -25.47
C GLY A 194 -9.29 -11.24 -24.37
N SER A 195 -9.55 -10.28 -23.48
CA SER A 195 -8.74 -10.09 -22.29
C SER A 195 -8.71 -11.37 -21.43
N PRO A 196 -7.54 -11.75 -20.87
CA PRO A 196 -7.46 -12.81 -19.87
C PRO A 196 -8.14 -12.42 -18.54
N LEU A 197 -8.35 -11.12 -18.27
CA LEU A 197 -8.98 -10.63 -17.05
C LEU A 197 -10.50 -10.58 -17.22
N THR A 198 -11.15 -11.67 -16.86
CA THR A 198 -12.60 -11.86 -17.10
C THR A 198 -13.47 -11.34 -15.97
N SER A 199 -12.96 -11.27 -14.74
CA SER A 199 -13.69 -10.76 -13.59
C SER A 199 -13.25 -9.34 -13.20
N LEU A 200 -14.16 -8.58 -12.57
CA LEU A 200 -13.82 -7.27 -12.01
C LEU A 200 -12.77 -7.39 -10.91
N GLU A 201 -12.76 -8.48 -10.14
CA GLU A 201 -11.76 -8.72 -9.10
C GLU A 201 -10.35 -8.86 -9.69
N GLN A 202 -10.20 -9.61 -10.78
CA GLN A 202 -8.92 -9.74 -11.49
C GLN A 202 -8.42 -8.39 -12.02
N LYS A 203 -9.32 -7.58 -12.59
CA LYS A 203 -9.01 -6.23 -13.06
C LYS A 203 -8.56 -5.33 -11.89
N MET A 204 -9.29 -5.38 -10.77
CA MET A 204 -8.94 -4.61 -9.57
C MET A 204 -7.62 -5.07 -8.94
N CYS A 205 -7.27 -6.37 -9.00
CA CYS A 205 -5.94 -6.85 -8.62
C CYS A 205 -4.85 -6.22 -9.48
N LEU A 206 -5.02 -6.18 -10.81
CA LEU A 206 -4.07 -5.50 -11.70
C LEU A 206 -3.93 -4.01 -11.34
N ILE A 207 -5.05 -3.31 -11.14
CA ILE A 207 -5.01 -1.91 -10.77
C ILE A 207 -4.32 -1.69 -9.42
N ALA A 208 -4.59 -2.53 -8.43
CA ALA A 208 -3.93 -2.44 -7.12
C ALA A 208 -2.41 -2.61 -7.26
N GLU A 209 -1.94 -3.53 -8.09
CA GLU A 209 -0.50 -3.72 -8.37
C GLU A 209 0.12 -2.51 -9.07
N ILE A 210 -0.58 -1.87 -10.02
CA ILE A 210 -0.11 -0.66 -10.70
C ILE A 210 -0.06 0.52 -9.73
N GLN A 211 -1.08 0.69 -8.88
CA GLN A 211 -1.12 1.76 -7.87
C GLN A 211 0.01 1.60 -6.85
N ARG A 212 0.26 0.38 -6.36
CA ARG A 212 1.38 0.10 -5.46
C ARG A 212 2.73 0.31 -6.14
N PHE A 213 2.86 -0.09 -7.41
CA PHE A 213 4.06 0.19 -8.20
C PHE A 213 4.30 1.69 -8.37
N ARG A 214 3.27 2.49 -8.66
CA ARG A 214 3.34 3.96 -8.74
C ARG A 214 3.85 4.56 -7.43
N ASP A 215 3.24 4.16 -6.32
CA ASP A 215 3.61 4.65 -5.00
C ASP A 215 5.07 4.24 -4.68
N ALA A 216 5.49 3.05 -5.10
CA ALA A 216 6.86 2.60 -4.95
C ALA A 216 7.86 3.31 -5.90
N SER A 217 7.47 3.58 -7.14
CA SER A 217 8.33 4.21 -8.15
C SER A 217 8.70 5.63 -7.79
N TYR A 218 7.78 6.42 -7.24
CA TYR A 218 8.10 7.78 -6.82
C TYR A 218 9.09 7.83 -5.63
N SER A 219 9.24 6.74 -4.86
CA SER A 219 10.32 6.66 -3.86
C SER A 219 11.69 6.39 -4.47
N ILE A 220 11.75 5.92 -5.71
CA ILE A 220 12.97 5.50 -6.42
C ILE A 220 13.32 6.47 -7.54
N ALA A 221 12.35 7.17 -8.12
CA ALA A 221 12.52 8.15 -9.21
C ALA A 221 13.30 9.41 -8.81
N GLU A 222 13.65 9.58 -7.53
CA GLU A 222 14.77 10.45 -7.13
C GLU A 222 16.14 9.93 -7.63
N GLY A 223 16.17 8.77 -8.30
CA GLY A 223 17.33 8.16 -8.95
C GLY A 223 17.00 7.50 -10.30
N ASP A 224 17.98 7.59 -11.22
CA ASP A 224 18.20 6.90 -12.51
C ASP A 224 17.06 6.03 -13.08
N ASP A 225 16.57 6.38 -14.28
CA ASP A 225 15.56 5.64 -15.08
C ASP A 225 15.90 4.14 -15.24
N TYR A 226 17.19 3.76 -15.24
CA TYR A 226 17.62 2.36 -15.27
C TYR A 226 17.11 1.56 -14.05
N GLN A 227 17.15 2.16 -12.85
CA GLN A 227 16.67 1.53 -11.62
C GLN A 227 15.15 1.32 -11.66
N LEU A 228 14.43 2.29 -12.22
CA LEU A 228 12.98 2.22 -12.36
C LEU A 228 12.56 1.11 -13.33
N GLY A 229 13.24 0.96 -14.46
CA GLY A 229 12.99 -0.14 -15.40
C GLY A 229 13.28 -1.53 -14.80
N LYS A 230 14.38 -1.66 -14.05
CA LYS A 230 14.70 -2.90 -13.32
C LYS A 230 13.64 -3.23 -12.27
N MET A 231 13.21 -2.24 -11.51
CA MET A 231 12.17 -2.38 -10.51
C MET A 231 10.85 -2.83 -11.13
N ALA A 232 10.41 -2.22 -12.23
CA ALA A 232 9.18 -2.63 -12.93
C ALA A 232 9.25 -4.10 -13.36
N LYS A 233 10.36 -4.51 -13.97
CA LYS A 233 10.56 -5.90 -14.40
C LYS A 233 10.49 -6.86 -13.21
N GLU A 234 11.07 -6.51 -12.07
CA GLU A 234 11.00 -7.33 -10.86
C GLU A 234 9.62 -7.32 -10.20
N TRP A 235 8.94 -6.18 -10.20
CA TRP A 235 7.62 -5.97 -9.59
C TRP A 235 6.55 -6.78 -10.33
N PHE A 236 6.51 -6.63 -11.65
CA PHE A 236 5.56 -7.30 -12.53
C PHE A 236 6.06 -8.66 -13.03
N ARG A 237 7.05 -9.27 -12.36
CA ARG A 237 7.56 -10.63 -12.64
C ARG A 237 7.97 -10.86 -14.12
N GLY A 238 8.44 -9.81 -14.78
CA GLY A 238 8.83 -9.84 -16.19
C GLY A 238 7.68 -9.84 -17.18
N ILE A 239 6.42 -9.72 -16.74
CA ILE A 239 5.24 -9.58 -17.61
C ILE A 239 5.24 -8.20 -18.25
N PHE A 240 5.51 -7.17 -17.46
CA PHE A 240 5.58 -5.79 -17.92
C PHE A 240 7.00 -5.21 -17.84
N THR A 241 7.29 -4.32 -18.77
CA THR A 241 8.40 -3.35 -18.72
C THR A 241 7.85 -1.95 -18.93
N LEU A 242 8.63 -0.94 -18.56
CA LEU A 242 8.24 0.43 -18.80
C LEU A 242 8.56 0.86 -20.24
N PRO A 243 7.65 1.58 -20.91
CA PRO A 243 7.99 2.28 -22.14
C PRO A 243 9.06 3.34 -21.86
N SER A 244 9.85 3.71 -22.87
CA SER A 244 10.83 4.78 -22.73
C SER A 244 10.13 6.12 -22.47
N GLY A 245 10.55 6.81 -21.40
CA GLY A 245 10.09 8.16 -21.06
C GLY A 245 8.98 8.22 -20.00
N GLN A 246 9.16 9.14 -19.04
CA GLN A 246 8.29 9.33 -17.88
C GLN A 246 6.85 9.73 -18.24
N LEU A 247 6.65 10.46 -19.34
CA LEU A 247 5.33 10.89 -19.83
C LEU A 247 4.41 9.71 -20.17
N THR A 248 4.96 8.60 -20.64
CA THR A 248 4.16 7.42 -21.02
C THR A 248 3.68 6.65 -19.79
N LEU A 249 4.51 6.61 -18.74
CA LEU A 249 4.15 5.98 -17.47
C LEU A 249 3.07 6.78 -16.73
N GLN A 250 3.18 8.12 -16.70
CA GLN A 250 2.13 8.96 -16.11
C GLN A 250 0.78 8.74 -16.79
N LYS A 251 0.76 8.67 -18.13
CA LYS A 251 -0.48 8.36 -18.88
C LYS A 251 -1.09 7.01 -18.53
N ALA A 252 -0.27 6.00 -18.23
CA ALA A 252 -0.76 4.70 -17.78
C ALA A 252 -1.39 4.81 -16.39
N TYR A 253 -0.79 5.59 -15.48
CA TYR A 253 -1.35 5.86 -14.16
C TYR A 253 -2.65 6.65 -14.21
N ASP A 254 -2.69 7.71 -15.03
CA ASP A 254 -3.89 8.52 -15.22
C ASP A 254 -5.02 7.66 -15.78
N PHE A 255 -4.75 6.84 -16.80
CA PHE A 255 -5.73 5.91 -17.36
C PHE A 255 -6.31 4.94 -16.31
N VAL A 256 -5.45 4.39 -15.45
CA VAL A 256 -5.87 3.47 -14.39
C VAL A 256 -6.76 4.16 -13.37
N ASP A 257 -6.42 5.38 -12.98
CA ASP A 257 -7.23 6.16 -12.06
C ASP A 257 -8.58 6.52 -12.70
N ASP A 258 -8.61 6.97 -13.96
CA ASP A 258 -9.84 7.29 -14.70
C ASP A 258 -10.73 6.05 -14.88
N TRP A 259 -10.14 4.89 -15.18
CA TRP A 259 -10.88 3.63 -15.33
C TRP A 259 -11.54 3.23 -14.02
N VAL A 260 -10.80 3.34 -12.91
CA VAL A 260 -11.35 3.12 -11.57
C VAL A 260 -12.51 4.08 -11.29
N GLU A 261 -12.38 5.36 -11.62
CA GLU A 261 -13.44 6.35 -11.42
C GLU A 261 -14.72 6.05 -12.21
N SER A 262 -14.60 5.37 -13.35
CA SER A 262 -15.76 5.00 -14.16
C SER A 262 -16.63 3.90 -13.56
N LEU A 263 -16.13 3.18 -12.55
CA LEU A 263 -16.86 2.09 -11.90
C LEU A 263 -17.85 2.63 -10.87
N GLU A 264 -19.07 2.10 -10.90
CA GLU A 264 -20.05 2.30 -9.82
C GLU A 264 -19.42 1.90 -8.46
N ASP A 265 -19.69 2.70 -7.42
CA ASP A 265 -19.15 2.57 -6.05
C ASP A 265 -17.64 2.89 -5.85
N MET A 266 -16.91 3.35 -6.89
CA MET A 266 -15.53 3.83 -6.72
C MET A 266 -15.43 5.35 -6.47
N GLU A 267 -16.41 6.12 -6.93
CA GLU A 267 -16.65 7.47 -6.41
C GLU A 267 -17.25 7.35 -5.00
N ASP A 268 -16.51 7.80 -3.99
CA ASP A 268 -17.02 7.85 -2.62
C ASP A 268 -18.16 8.86 -2.42
N ASN A 269 -18.60 9.53 -3.51
CA ASN A 269 -19.57 10.63 -3.55
C ASN A 269 -19.24 11.79 -2.59
N ARG A 270 -18.02 11.86 -2.03
CA ARG A 270 -17.78 12.57 -0.75
C ARG A 270 -16.42 13.26 -0.62
N GLY A 271 -15.88 13.84 -1.70
CA GLY A 271 -14.94 14.95 -1.54
C GLY A 271 -13.45 14.63 -1.67
N GLY A 272 -13.10 13.69 -2.53
CA GLY A 272 -11.90 13.84 -3.36
C GLY A 272 -10.64 13.09 -2.93
N VAL A 273 -10.72 12.11 -2.02
CA VAL A 273 -9.70 11.05 -1.91
C VAL A 273 -10.32 9.68 -2.20
N ARG A 274 -9.96 9.18 -3.39
CA ARG A 274 -10.56 8.04 -4.09
C ARG A 274 -10.37 6.70 -3.37
N MET A 275 -11.34 5.79 -3.50
CA MET A 275 -11.18 4.39 -3.11
C MET A 275 -10.02 3.77 -3.90
N SER A 276 -9.01 3.20 -3.22
CA SER A 276 -7.97 2.44 -3.92
C SER A 276 -8.48 1.05 -4.28
N ALA A 277 -7.92 0.45 -5.33
CA ALA A 277 -8.32 -0.91 -5.71
C ALA A 277 -7.97 -1.94 -4.64
N ALA A 278 -6.86 -1.74 -3.91
CA ALA A 278 -6.50 -2.59 -2.77
C ALA A 278 -7.57 -2.57 -1.66
N MET A 279 -8.18 -1.41 -1.41
CA MET A 279 -9.24 -1.28 -0.41
C MET A 279 -10.55 -1.91 -0.89
N TRP A 280 -10.90 -1.72 -2.16
CA TRP A 280 -12.05 -2.37 -2.76
C TRP A 280 -11.95 -3.91 -2.68
N LEU A 281 -10.76 -4.45 -2.92
CA LEU A 281 -10.52 -5.89 -2.78
C LEU A 281 -10.70 -6.35 -1.33
N HIS A 282 -10.23 -5.58 -0.36
CA HIS A 282 -10.42 -5.88 1.06
C HIS A 282 -11.90 -5.89 1.48
N GLU A 283 -12.69 -4.90 1.06
CA GLU A 283 -14.13 -4.87 1.39
C GLU A 283 -14.86 -6.10 0.84
N ARG A 284 -14.53 -6.57 -0.36
CA ARG A 284 -15.13 -7.78 -0.93
C ARG A 284 -14.70 -9.05 -0.21
N GLN A 285 -13.42 -9.17 0.15
CA GLN A 285 -12.93 -10.29 0.96
C GLN A 285 -13.68 -10.43 2.29
N THR A 286 -14.19 -9.33 2.82
CA THR A 286 -14.92 -9.30 4.10
C THR A 286 -16.44 -9.28 3.91
N ASN A 287 -16.93 -9.48 2.67
CA ASN A 287 -18.35 -9.37 2.29
C ASN A 287 -18.98 -8.03 2.73
N GLY A 288 -18.20 -6.96 2.72
CA GLY A 288 -18.62 -5.62 3.14
C GLY A 288 -18.92 -5.50 4.64
N ARG A 289 -18.40 -6.41 5.48
CA ARG A 289 -18.55 -6.31 6.96
C ARG A 289 -17.73 -5.18 7.55
N TYR A 290 -16.55 -4.93 6.99
CA TYR A 290 -15.66 -3.84 7.40
C TYR A 290 -15.55 -2.90 6.22
N LYS A 291 -16.31 -1.82 6.28
CA LYS A 291 -16.38 -0.82 5.21
C LYS A 291 -15.59 0.40 5.60
N MET A 292 -15.13 1.12 4.58
CA MET A 292 -14.60 2.44 4.76
C MET A 292 -15.59 3.36 5.49
N PRO A 293 -15.13 4.11 6.50
CA PRO A 293 -15.86 5.30 6.92
C PRO A 293 -15.80 6.39 5.83
N GLU A 294 -16.57 7.46 6.01
CA GLU A 294 -16.46 8.68 5.20
C GLU A 294 -14.99 9.13 5.03
N PRO A 295 -14.64 9.77 3.90
CA PRO A 295 -13.29 10.30 3.70
C PRO A 295 -12.82 11.05 4.93
N LEU A 296 -11.71 10.58 5.49
CA LEU A 296 -11.13 11.19 6.67
C LEU A 296 -10.57 12.57 6.33
N LEU A 297 -10.10 12.73 5.08
CA LEU A 297 -9.76 14.01 4.48
C LEU A 297 -10.98 14.63 3.80
N LEU A 298 -11.58 15.64 4.41
CA LEU A 298 -12.55 16.51 3.74
C LEU A 298 -11.80 17.53 2.88
N ARG A 299 -12.20 17.70 1.61
CA ARG A 299 -11.94 18.96 0.89
C ARG A 299 -12.67 20.07 1.64
N GLN A 300 -11.94 20.81 2.47
CA GLN A 300 -12.40 22.08 3.04
C GLN A 300 -11.96 23.22 2.13
#